data_AF-A0A845M640-F1
#
_entry.id   AF-A0A845M640-F1
#
_cell.length_a   1.000
_cell.length_b   1.000
_cell.length_c   1.000
_cell.angle_alpha   90.00
_cell.angle_beta   90.00
_cell.angle_gamma   90.00
#
_symmetry.space_group_name_H-M   'P 1'
#
loop_
_entity.id
_entity.type
_entity.pdbx_description
1 polymer ?
#
loop_
_entity_poly.entity_id
_entity_poly.type
_entity_poly.pdbx_seq_one_letter_code
_entity_poly.pdbx_strand_id
1 'polypeptide(L)'
;MLVMTPAARKSQRRKERRALEARRGKLGRTRYDALVKELADVIRLAFDAGATASLWGMEGPLRAGIRADLCLQGWSWGTADLTACDMLAEAFRRVRAVRPTWNEGQPEWVIHEGLLIERTRCVRCSAPLPEGHHKFCGKACSMAMHHYIASLKAANEQTAVRLAVNSKRKTS
;
A
#
# COMPACT_ATOMS: atom_id res chain seq x y z
N MET A 1 -33.18 4.25 12.49
CA MET A 1 -32.56 3.45 11.41
C MET A 1 -33.68 2.89 10.54
N LEU A 2 -33.74 3.22 9.25
CA LEU A 2 -34.72 2.61 8.33
C LEU A 2 -34.33 1.15 8.09
N VAL A 3 -35.09 0.22 8.66
CA VAL A 3 -34.88 -1.22 8.46
C VAL A 3 -35.40 -1.60 7.07
N MET A 4 -34.51 -2.01 6.18
CA MET A 4 -34.93 -2.48 4.85
C MET A 4 -35.85 -3.70 4.94
N THR A 5 -36.98 -3.66 4.22
CA THR A 5 -37.91 -4.79 4.14
C THR A 5 -37.24 -6.02 3.50
N PRO A 6 -37.67 -7.24 3.82
CA PRO A 6 -37.12 -8.46 3.22
C PRO A 6 -37.15 -8.47 1.69
N ALA A 7 -38.20 -7.91 1.08
CA ALA A 7 -38.33 -7.75 -0.37
C ALA A 7 -37.28 -6.79 -0.95
N ALA A 8 -37.02 -5.66 -0.28
CA ALA A 8 -35.99 -4.72 -0.68
C ALA A 8 -34.59 -5.34 -0.61
N ARG A 9 -34.29 -6.12 0.45
CA ARG A 9 -33.02 -6.88 0.57
C ARG A 9 -32.85 -7.89 -0.57
N LYS A 10 -33.90 -8.63 -0.93
CA LYS A 10 -33.86 -9.60 -2.05
C LYS A 10 -33.62 -8.91 -3.39
N SER A 11 -34.26 -7.77 -3.63
CA SER A 11 -34.06 -6.95 -4.83
C SER A 11 -32.62 -6.42 -4.91
N GLN A 12 -32.09 -5.93 -3.80
CA GLN A 12 -30.72 -5.42 -3.71
C GLN A 12 -29.67 -6.51 -3.99
N ARG A 13 -29.80 -7.69 -3.37
CA ARG A 13 -28.91 -8.85 -3.66
C ARG A 13 -28.94 -9.25 -5.13
N ARG A 14 -30.11 -9.17 -5.79
CA ARG A 14 -30.24 -9.47 -7.23
C ARG A 14 -29.52 -8.42 -8.08
N LYS A 15 -29.60 -7.13 -7.71
CA LYS A 15 -28.87 -6.04 -8.38
C LYS A 15 -27.37 -6.19 -8.20
N GLU A 16 -26.91 -6.47 -6.98
CA GLU A 16 -25.50 -6.72 -6.67
C GLU A 16 -24.96 -7.91 -7.45
N ARG A 17 -25.70 -9.02 -7.52
CA ARG A 17 -25.31 -10.19 -8.32
C ARG A 17 -25.18 -9.85 -9.81
N ARG A 18 -26.15 -9.15 -10.38
CA ARG A 18 -26.09 -8.69 -11.78
C ARG A 18 -24.91 -7.76 -12.04
N ALA A 19 -24.63 -6.84 -11.10
CA ALA A 19 -23.48 -5.95 -11.20
C ALA A 19 -22.16 -6.72 -11.12
N LEU A 20 -22.09 -7.78 -10.32
CA LEU A 20 -20.91 -8.63 -10.18
C LEU A 20 -20.70 -9.51 -11.42
N GLU A 21 -21.78 -10.08 -11.97
CA GLU A 21 -21.76 -10.79 -13.26
C GLU A 21 -21.34 -9.87 -14.40
N ALA A 22 -21.85 -8.62 -14.44
CA ALA A 22 -21.43 -7.63 -15.43
C ALA A 22 -19.92 -7.28 -15.30
N ARG A 23 -19.40 -7.18 -14.08
CA ARG A 23 -17.97 -6.89 -13.81
C ARG A 23 -17.04 -8.04 -14.15
N ARG A 24 -17.52 -9.29 -14.08
CA ARG A 24 -16.79 -10.46 -14.60
C ARG A 24 -16.64 -10.44 -16.11
N GLY A 25 -17.43 -9.63 -16.84
CA GLY A 25 -17.27 -9.41 -18.27
C GLY A 25 -17.20 -10.71 -19.06
N LYS A 26 -16.09 -10.93 -19.77
CA LYS A 26 -15.85 -12.12 -20.60
C LYS A 26 -15.36 -13.34 -19.81
N LEU A 27 -15.03 -13.20 -18.52
CA LEU A 27 -14.59 -14.32 -17.68
C LEU A 27 -15.81 -15.13 -17.24
N GLY A 28 -15.90 -16.37 -17.72
CA GLY A 28 -16.86 -17.33 -17.21
C GLY A 28 -16.68 -17.56 -15.70
N ARG A 29 -17.78 -17.78 -14.98
CA ARG A 29 -17.81 -17.95 -13.52
C ARG A 29 -16.79 -18.98 -13.03
N THR A 30 -16.73 -20.15 -13.67
CA THR A 30 -15.80 -21.23 -13.30
C THR A 30 -14.35 -20.78 -13.39
N ARG A 31 -13.96 -20.12 -14.49
CA ARG A 31 -12.59 -19.61 -14.68
C ARG A 31 -12.26 -18.53 -13.66
N TYR A 32 -13.19 -17.62 -13.40
CA TYR A 32 -13.03 -16.59 -12.36
C TYR A 32 -12.80 -17.22 -10.99
N ASP A 33 -13.66 -18.15 -10.57
CA ASP A 33 -13.62 -18.74 -9.23
C ASP A 33 -12.35 -19.60 -9.02
N ALA A 34 -11.83 -20.23 -10.09
CA ALA A 34 -10.56 -20.95 -10.12
C ALA A 34 -9.36 -20.01 -9.98
N LEU A 35 -9.28 -18.95 -10.79
CA LEU A 35 -8.19 -17.96 -10.71
C LEU A 35 -8.14 -17.30 -9.33
N VAL A 36 -9.28 -16.95 -8.76
CA VAL A 36 -9.35 -16.40 -7.40
C VAL A 36 -8.85 -17.40 -6.35
N LYS A 37 -9.12 -18.69 -6.54
CA LYS A 37 -8.59 -19.74 -5.64
C LYS A 37 -7.07 -19.78 -5.73
N GLU A 38 -6.52 -19.83 -6.93
CA GLU A 38 -5.07 -19.86 -7.16
C GLU A 38 -4.39 -18.60 -6.59
N LEU A 39 -4.97 -17.41 -6.79
CA LEU A 39 -4.47 -16.17 -6.20
C LEU A 39 -4.43 -16.24 -4.67
N ALA A 40 -5.49 -16.76 -4.04
CA ALA A 40 -5.53 -16.91 -2.59
C ALA A 40 -4.46 -17.91 -2.08
N ASP A 41 -4.25 -19.00 -2.81
CA ASP A 41 -3.23 -20.01 -2.49
C ASP A 41 -1.81 -19.42 -2.62
N VAL A 42 -1.54 -18.65 -3.69
CA VAL A 42 -0.25 -17.95 -3.89
C VAL A 42 0.00 -16.90 -2.80
N ILE A 43 -1.01 -16.10 -2.45
CA ILE A 43 -0.90 -15.06 -1.40
C ILE A 43 -0.55 -15.72 -0.06
N ARG A 44 -1.23 -16.81 0.30
CA ARG A 44 -0.92 -17.55 1.54
C ARG A 44 0.48 -18.13 1.51
N LEU A 45 0.84 -18.81 0.43
CA LEU A 45 2.17 -19.42 0.30
C LEU A 45 3.29 -18.38 0.43
N ALA A 46 3.15 -17.21 -0.20
CA ALA A 46 4.14 -16.14 -0.11
C ALA A 46 4.27 -15.57 1.31
N PHE A 47 3.15 -15.45 2.03
CA PHE A 47 3.14 -15.00 3.41
C PHE A 47 3.74 -16.04 4.37
N ASP A 48 3.32 -17.31 4.25
CA ASP A 48 3.78 -18.41 5.09
C ASP A 48 5.28 -18.70 4.89
N ALA A 49 5.79 -18.48 3.67
CA ALA A 49 7.22 -18.57 3.35
C ALA A 49 8.04 -17.35 3.82
N GLY A 50 7.41 -16.32 4.39
CA GLY A 50 8.07 -15.09 4.81
C GLY A 50 8.56 -14.20 3.67
N ALA A 51 8.14 -14.46 2.43
CA ALA A 51 8.50 -13.64 1.27
C ALA A 51 7.81 -12.27 1.31
N THR A 52 6.68 -12.16 1.99
CA THR A 52 5.99 -10.89 2.26
C THR A 52 5.70 -10.69 3.75
N ALA A 53 5.84 -9.45 4.22
CA ALA A 53 5.56 -9.09 5.61
C ALA A 53 4.05 -9.08 5.95
N SER A 54 3.17 -9.12 4.95
CA SER A 54 1.72 -9.21 5.13
C SER A 54 1.07 -9.92 3.95
N LEU A 55 -0.18 -10.34 4.14
CA LEU A 55 -1.01 -10.90 3.06
C LEU A 55 -1.19 -9.91 1.90
N TRP A 56 -1.13 -8.60 2.15
CA TRP A 56 -1.27 -7.54 1.14
C TRP A 56 0.02 -7.29 0.35
N GLY A 57 1.15 -7.87 0.74
CA GLY A 57 2.46 -7.58 0.14
C GLY A 57 2.55 -7.84 -1.37
N MET A 58 1.72 -8.74 -1.90
CA MET A 58 1.66 -9.07 -3.33
C MET A 58 0.55 -8.33 -4.10
N GLU A 59 -0.23 -7.44 -3.47
CA GLU A 59 -1.38 -6.76 -4.13
C GLU A 59 -0.94 -6.02 -5.40
N GLY A 60 0.12 -5.23 -5.32
CA GLY A 60 0.62 -4.43 -6.43
C GLY A 60 1.09 -5.28 -7.63
N PRO A 61 2.08 -6.17 -7.46
CA PRO A 61 2.58 -7.02 -8.53
C PRO A 61 1.48 -7.90 -9.17
N LEU A 62 0.63 -8.53 -8.35
CA LEU A 62 -0.44 -9.39 -8.87
C LEU A 62 -1.48 -8.58 -9.66
N ARG A 63 -1.90 -7.41 -9.16
CA ARG A 63 -2.85 -6.55 -9.88
C ARG A 63 -2.29 -6.12 -11.23
N ALA A 64 -1.02 -5.70 -11.25
CA ALA A 64 -0.36 -5.28 -12.48
C ALA A 64 -0.27 -6.43 -13.49
N GLY A 65 0.10 -7.64 -13.04
CA GLY A 65 0.19 -8.84 -13.88
C GLY A 65 -1.16 -9.26 -14.46
N ILE A 66 -2.20 -9.39 -13.62
CA ILE A 66 -3.55 -9.75 -14.07
C ILE A 66 -4.08 -8.73 -15.07
N ARG A 67 -3.92 -7.44 -14.78
CA ARG A 67 -4.38 -6.37 -15.68
C ARG A 67 -3.67 -6.44 -17.03
N ALA A 68 -2.35 -6.62 -17.03
CA ALA A 68 -1.57 -6.73 -18.26
C ALA A 68 -2.04 -7.93 -19.11
N ASP A 69 -2.24 -9.09 -18.48
CA ASP A 69 -2.75 -10.29 -19.14
C ASP A 69 -4.16 -10.09 -19.72
N LEU A 70 -5.06 -9.46 -18.98
CA LEU A 70 -6.41 -9.14 -19.48
C LEU A 70 -6.37 -8.15 -20.66
N CYS A 71 -5.52 -7.12 -20.60
CA CYS A 71 -5.32 -6.20 -21.72
C CYS A 71 -4.83 -6.94 -22.98
N LEU A 72 -3.88 -7.88 -22.82
CA LEU A 72 -3.39 -8.73 -23.92
C LEU A 72 -4.50 -9.63 -24.50
N GLN A 73 -5.46 -10.03 -23.68
CA GLN A 73 -6.68 -10.75 -24.11
C GLN A 73 -7.74 -9.83 -24.73
N GLY A 74 -7.41 -8.57 -25.03
CA GLY A 74 -8.29 -7.61 -25.72
C GLY A 74 -9.34 -6.98 -24.81
N TRP A 75 -9.08 -6.88 -23.51
CA TRP A 75 -9.90 -6.09 -22.60
C TRP A 75 -9.51 -4.62 -22.66
N SER A 76 -10.48 -3.72 -22.47
CA SER A 76 -10.15 -2.32 -22.23
C SER A 76 -9.37 -2.19 -20.92
N TRP A 77 -8.44 -1.24 -20.86
CA TRP A 77 -7.62 -1.02 -19.68
C TRP A 77 -8.46 -0.82 -18.41
N GLY A 78 -9.52 -0.01 -18.50
CA GLY A 78 -10.40 0.29 -17.36
C GLY A 78 -11.16 -0.95 -16.87
N THR A 79 -11.68 -1.76 -17.79
CA THR A 79 -12.35 -3.02 -17.40
C THR A 79 -11.36 -4.02 -16.82
N ALA A 80 -10.18 -4.17 -17.43
CA ALA A 80 -9.13 -5.06 -16.95
C ALA A 80 -8.67 -4.70 -15.53
N ASP A 81 -8.47 -3.41 -15.24
CA ASP A 81 -8.06 -2.95 -13.92
C ASP A 81 -9.15 -3.17 -12.86
N LEU A 82 -10.42 -2.90 -13.19
CA LEU A 82 -11.55 -3.16 -12.29
C LEU A 82 -11.72 -4.66 -12.02
N THR A 83 -11.62 -5.51 -13.04
CA THR A 83 -11.72 -6.96 -12.88
C THR A 83 -10.55 -7.51 -12.05
N ALA A 84 -9.33 -7.02 -12.27
CA ALA A 84 -8.17 -7.38 -11.44
C ALA A 84 -8.36 -6.97 -9.97
N CYS A 85 -8.88 -5.77 -9.71
CA CYS A 85 -9.26 -5.33 -8.36
C CYS A 85 -10.26 -6.27 -7.71
N ASP A 86 -11.33 -6.62 -8.41
CA ASP A 86 -12.40 -7.47 -7.89
C ASP A 86 -11.90 -8.90 -7.61
N MET A 87 -11.04 -9.45 -8.48
CA MET A 87 -10.41 -10.76 -8.29
C MET A 87 -9.55 -10.79 -7.03
N LEU A 88 -8.70 -9.78 -6.84
CA LEU A 88 -7.87 -9.66 -5.65
C LEU A 88 -8.71 -9.43 -4.39
N ALA A 89 -9.74 -8.59 -4.46
CA ALA A 89 -10.63 -8.36 -3.32
C ALA A 89 -11.35 -9.65 -2.86
N GLU A 90 -11.73 -10.52 -3.80
CA GLU A 90 -12.27 -11.84 -3.47
C GLU A 90 -11.18 -12.77 -2.91
N ALA A 91 -9.97 -12.78 -3.48
CA ALA A 91 -8.86 -13.58 -2.98
C ALA A 91 -8.49 -13.19 -1.53
N PHE A 92 -8.40 -11.88 -1.24
CA PHE A 92 -8.17 -11.35 0.10
C PHE A 92 -9.27 -11.74 1.09
N ARG A 93 -10.53 -11.72 0.67
CA ARG A 93 -11.64 -12.23 1.49
C ARG A 93 -11.49 -13.73 1.80
N ARG A 94 -11.06 -14.56 0.84
CA ARG A 94 -10.85 -16.00 1.06
C ARG A 94 -9.72 -16.29 2.05
N VAL A 95 -8.67 -15.46 2.06
CA VAL A 95 -7.58 -15.55 3.04
C VAL A 95 -7.88 -14.83 4.36
N ARG A 96 -9.08 -14.26 4.50
CA ARG A 96 -9.52 -13.46 5.67
C ARG A 96 -8.58 -12.29 5.98
N ALA A 97 -7.97 -11.70 4.95
CA ALA A 97 -7.14 -10.53 5.12
C ALA A 97 -8.00 -9.33 5.54
N VAL A 98 -7.61 -8.66 6.62
CA VAL A 98 -8.18 -7.39 7.05
C VAL A 98 -7.28 -6.28 6.52
N ARG A 99 -7.86 -5.28 5.86
CA ARG A 99 -7.09 -4.12 5.40
C ARG A 99 -6.84 -3.22 6.62
N PRO A 100 -5.59 -2.79 6.87
CA PRO A 100 -5.37 -1.75 7.87
C PRO A 100 -6.16 -0.51 7.49
N THR A 101 -6.65 0.20 8.49
CA THR A 101 -7.20 1.54 8.32
C THR A 101 -6.14 2.46 7.71
N TRP A 102 -6.56 3.58 7.11
CA TRP A 102 -5.61 4.56 6.56
C TRP A 102 -4.55 4.97 7.58
N ASN A 103 -4.98 5.22 8.82
CA ASN A 103 -4.11 5.59 9.93
C ASN A 103 -3.15 4.44 10.26
N GLU A 104 -3.63 3.20 10.37
CA GLU A 104 -2.79 2.01 10.60
C GLU A 104 -1.72 1.76 9.53
N GLY A 105 -1.96 2.22 8.31
CA GLY A 105 -0.99 2.14 7.22
C GLY A 105 0.10 3.21 7.24
N GLN A 106 0.00 4.20 8.13
CA GLN A 106 0.99 5.28 8.21
C GLN A 106 2.25 4.83 8.97
N PRO A 107 3.46 5.24 8.54
CA PRO A 107 4.69 4.99 9.30
C PRO A 107 4.61 5.45 10.76
N GLU A 108 3.85 6.52 11.00
CA GLU A 108 3.64 7.12 12.32
C GLU A 108 2.73 6.28 13.22
N TRP A 109 1.92 5.36 12.68
CA TRP A 109 1.05 4.51 13.50
C TRP A 109 1.81 3.58 14.44
N VAL A 110 2.96 3.08 13.98
CA VAL A 110 3.86 2.26 14.80
C VAL A 110 4.57 3.12 15.87
N ILE A 111 4.47 4.45 15.76
CA ILE A 111 5.04 5.43 16.67
C ILE A 111 3.90 5.98 17.54
N HIS A 112 3.46 5.20 18.54
CA HIS A 112 2.46 5.70 19.49
C HIS A 112 3.01 6.90 20.29
N GLU A 113 2.14 7.82 20.70
CA GLU A 113 2.52 8.89 21.63
C GLU A 113 3.14 8.28 22.90
N GLY A 114 4.41 8.61 23.16
CA GLY A 114 5.19 8.04 24.28
C GLY A 114 6.16 6.92 23.92
N LEU A 115 6.12 6.36 22.70
CA LEU A 115 7.21 5.52 22.19
C LEU A 115 8.40 6.43 21.87
N LEU A 116 9.29 6.60 22.86
CA LEU A 116 10.61 7.15 22.64
C LEU A 116 11.31 6.21 21.65
N ILE A 117 11.33 6.56 20.36
CA ILE A 117 12.22 5.88 19.42
C ILE A 117 13.63 6.20 19.90
N GLU A 118 14.23 5.29 20.67
CA GLU A 118 15.62 5.38 21.07
C GLU A 118 16.46 5.31 19.80
N ARG A 119 16.85 6.49 19.33
CA ARG A 119 17.75 6.58 18.20
C ARG A 119 19.13 6.25 18.72
N THR A 120 19.71 5.18 18.20
CA THR A 120 21.12 4.84 18.43
C THR A 120 22.04 5.58 17.46
N ARG A 121 21.49 6.25 16.43
CA ARG A 121 22.23 6.89 15.34
C ARG A 121 21.70 8.30 15.03
N CYS A 122 22.64 9.17 14.64
CA CYS A 122 22.35 10.54 14.26
C CYS A 122 21.48 10.61 13.00
N VAL A 123 20.43 11.42 13.01
CA VAL A 123 19.50 11.59 11.87
C VAL A 123 20.20 12.11 10.59
N ARG A 124 21.30 12.86 10.74
CA ARG A 124 21.99 13.49 9.60
C ARG A 124 23.13 12.66 9.03
N CYS A 125 24.02 12.16 9.89
CA CYS A 125 25.22 11.45 9.45
C CYS A 125 25.21 9.95 9.75
N SER A 126 24.17 9.43 10.41
CA SER A 126 24.03 8.01 10.78
C SER A 126 25.13 7.44 11.71
N ALA A 127 26.04 8.29 12.20
CA ALA A 127 27.02 7.93 13.21
C ALA A 127 26.33 7.59 14.55
N PRO A 128 26.92 6.72 15.40
CA PRO A 128 26.39 6.43 16.73
C PRO A 128 26.13 7.71 17.54
N LEU A 129 25.03 7.76 18.26
CA LEU A 129 24.72 8.88 19.15
C LEU A 129 25.54 8.75 20.43
N PRO A 130 26.24 9.82 20.85
CA PRO A 130 26.86 9.87 22.18
C PRO A 130 25.80 9.78 23.29
N GLU A 131 26.22 9.36 24.48
CA GLU A 131 25.34 9.30 25.65
C GLU A 131 24.70 10.67 25.94
N GLY A 132 23.40 10.68 26.24
CA GLY A 132 22.62 11.91 26.44
C GLY A 132 22.17 12.63 25.16
N HIS A 133 22.51 12.11 23.96
CA HIS A 133 22.05 12.68 22.69
C HIS A 133 20.88 11.89 22.10
N HIS A 134 19.75 12.56 21.83
CA HIS A 134 18.53 11.89 21.34
C HIS A 134 18.30 11.98 19.81
N LYS A 135 19.01 12.87 19.10
CA LYS A 135 18.71 13.18 17.68
C LYS A 135 19.94 13.44 16.80
N PHE A 136 20.93 14.17 17.31
CA PHE A 136 22.13 14.55 16.57
C PHE A 136 23.38 14.25 17.37
N CYS A 137 24.44 13.74 16.72
CA CYS A 137 25.71 13.44 17.39
C CYS A 137 26.44 14.68 17.92
N GLY A 138 26.05 15.88 17.47
CA GLY A 138 26.64 17.13 17.94
C GLY A 138 26.02 18.37 17.30
N LYS A 139 26.47 19.54 17.74
CA LYS A 139 25.96 20.85 17.31
C LYS A 139 26.11 21.07 15.80
N ALA A 140 27.22 20.63 15.20
CA ALA A 140 27.44 20.74 13.75
C ALA A 140 26.36 20.00 12.94
N CYS A 141 26.01 18.77 13.35
CA CYS A 141 24.95 18.01 12.69
C CYS A 141 23.56 18.61 12.90
N SER A 142 23.29 19.14 14.09
CA SER A 142 22.05 19.84 14.40
C SER A 142 21.90 21.11 13.55
N MET A 143 22.88 22.03 13.61
CA MET A 143 22.86 23.30 12.89
C MET A 143 22.69 23.10 11.39
N ALA A 144 23.47 22.20 10.80
CA ALA A 144 23.40 22.00 9.37
C ALA A 144 22.10 21.30 8.92
N MET A 145 21.47 20.49 9.79
CA MET A 145 20.10 20.00 9.54
C MET A 145 19.09 21.16 9.59
N HIS A 146 19.19 22.04 10.59
CA HIS A 146 18.33 23.21 10.70
C HIS A 146 18.49 24.16 9.50
N HIS A 147 19.71 24.41 9.04
CA HIS A 147 19.97 25.18 7.82
C HIS A 147 19.36 24.50 6.59
N TYR A 148 19.52 23.18 6.44
CA TYR A 148 18.90 22.44 5.34
C TYR A 148 17.37 22.58 5.32
N ILE A 149 16.72 22.42 6.48
CA ILE A 149 15.27 22.60 6.61
C ILE A 149 14.85 24.04 6.32
N ALA A 150 15.60 25.03 6.80
CA ALA A 150 15.34 26.44 6.52
C ALA A 150 15.46 26.75 5.03
N SER A 151 16.49 26.24 4.36
CA SER A 151 16.66 26.37 2.91
C SER A 151 15.54 25.69 2.12
N LEU A 152 15.05 24.52 2.56
CA LEU A 152 13.89 23.86 1.94
C LEU A 152 12.62 24.70 2.08
N LYS A 153 12.37 25.27 3.27
CA LYS A 153 11.20 26.12 3.52
C LYS A 153 11.23 27.42 2.73
N ALA A 154 12.42 27.97 2.47
CA ALA A 154 12.61 29.20 1.70
C ALA A 154 12.78 28.95 0.19
N ALA A 155 12.84 27.71 -0.26
CA ALA A 155 13.08 27.37 -1.66
C ALA A 155 11.84 27.68 -2.53
N ASN A 156 12.06 28.36 -3.65
CA ASN A 156 11.06 28.44 -4.72
C ASN A 156 10.93 27.09 -5.44
N GLU A 157 9.89 26.92 -6.26
CA GLU A 157 9.51 25.64 -6.88
C GLU A 157 10.66 24.96 -7.64
N GLN A 158 11.44 25.73 -8.43
CA GLN A 158 12.60 25.22 -9.16
C GLN A 158 13.76 24.80 -8.23
N THR A 159 14.00 25.56 -7.15
CA THR A 159 15.04 25.26 -6.17
C THR A 159 14.67 24.04 -5.31
N ALA A 160 13.39 23.90 -4.97
CA ALA A 160 12.86 22.74 -4.24
C ALA A 160 13.04 21.44 -5.03
N VAL A 161 12.74 21.46 -6.34
CA VAL A 161 12.98 20.31 -7.24
C VAL A 161 14.48 19.96 -7.28
N ARG A 162 15.37 20.94 -7.41
CA ARG A 162 16.82 20.70 -7.42
C ARG A 162 17.34 20.11 -6.11
N LEU A 163 16.83 20.58 -4.97
CA LEU A 163 17.18 20.05 -3.65
C LEU A 163 16.67 18.62 -3.44
N ALA A 164 15.47 18.29 -3.94
CA ALA A 164 14.88 16.96 -3.85
C ALA A 164 15.61 15.91 -4.72
N VAL A 165 16.08 16.30 -5.91
CA VAL A 165 16.82 15.41 -6.82
C VAL A 165 18.25 15.15 -6.31
N ASN A 166 18.91 16.15 -5.74
CA ASN A 166 20.30 16.03 -5.29
C ASN A 166 20.46 15.37 -3.90
N SER A 167 19.41 15.30 -3.07
CA SER A 167 19.48 14.70 -1.74
C SER A 167 19.76 13.19 -1.77
N LYS A 168 19.42 12.49 -2.87
CA LYS A 168 19.64 11.05 -3.05
C LYS A 168 21.07 10.66 -3.46
N ARG A 169 21.95 11.60 -3.80
CA ARG A 169 23.32 11.32 -4.29
C ARG A 169 24.40 11.24 -3.20
N LYS A 170 24.06 11.44 -1.92
CA LYS A 170 25.06 11.50 -0.82
C LYS A 170 25.13 10.23 0.04
N THR A 171 24.67 9.09 -0.46
CA THR A 171 24.85 7.77 0.20
C THR A 171 25.84 6.92 -0.59
N SER A 172 27.08 7.40 -0.69
CA SER A 172 28.25 6.64 -1.15
C SER A 172 29.43 7.05 -0.28
#